data_AF-A0AAD9KA56-F1
#
_entry.id   AF-A0AAD9KA56-F1
#
_cell.length_a   1.000
_cell.length_b   1.000
_cell.length_c   1.000
_cell.angle_alpha   90.00
_cell.angle_beta   90.00
_cell.angle_gamma   90.00
#
_symmetry.space_group_name_H-M   'P 1'
#
loop_
_entity.id
_entity.type
_entity.pdbx_description
1 polymer ?
#
loop_
_entity_poly.entity_id
_entity_poly.type
_entity_poly.pdbx_seq_one_letter_code
_entity_poly.pdbx_strand_id
1 'polypeptide(L)'
;MSVALPLRVAGTLTCSSCSVCQRGYDAVCVVWVKAALRIFVDLSQCELTKFPDGLFMLMQNKTVQDLNLSGNKLKNLSPKIMQHWNEIKELDVSDNDMSSLPDQLQNLTRLKTLCIKANHFTHIPLVVFSLGNLESLVASHNQIDAVAAEELKSMNSLKFVDLRENPLSDNLKSQLLEREDWRLLI
;
A
#
# COMPACT_ATOMS: atom_id res chain seq x y z
N MET A 1 -32.08 28.03 -17.46
CA MET A 1 -32.62 27.59 -16.15
C MET A 1 -31.55 26.76 -15.45
N SER A 2 -31.39 27.02 -14.16
CA SER A 2 -30.46 26.43 -13.18
C SER A 2 -28.96 26.64 -13.38
N VAL A 3 -28.52 27.72 -12.73
CA VAL A 3 -27.17 27.97 -12.23
C VAL A 3 -26.90 27.02 -11.05
N ALA A 4 -25.72 26.40 -10.99
CA ALA A 4 -25.20 25.79 -9.76
C ALA A 4 -23.72 26.20 -9.60
N LEU A 5 -23.47 26.94 -8.53
CA LEU A 5 -22.18 27.52 -8.13
C LEU A 5 -21.17 26.44 -7.72
N PRO A 6 -19.85 26.65 -7.90
CA PRO A 6 -18.85 25.79 -7.30
C PRO A 6 -18.76 26.05 -5.79
N LEU A 7 -18.94 24.98 -5.02
CA LEU A 7 -18.66 24.94 -3.59
C LEU A 7 -17.16 25.12 -3.34
N ARG A 8 -16.79 26.33 -2.91
CA ARG A 8 -15.52 26.61 -2.22
C ARG A 8 -15.51 25.83 -0.91
N VAL A 9 -14.54 24.93 -0.73
CA VAL A 9 -14.07 24.54 0.60
C VAL A 9 -12.70 25.17 0.77
N ALA A 10 -12.63 26.15 1.67
CA ALA A 10 -11.42 26.85 2.05
C ALA A 10 -10.54 25.97 2.95
N GLY A 11 -9.24 25.96 2.68
CA GLY A 11 -8.23 25.26 3.47
C GLY A 11 -7.01 24.95 2.61
N THR A 12 -6.11 25.92 2.49
CA THR A 12 -4.85 25.81 1.74
C THR A 12 -3.95 24.70 2.27
N LEU A 13 -3.78 23.64 1.48
CA LEU A 13 -2.63 22.74 1.58
C LEU A 13 -1.76 23.00 0.35
N THR A 14 -0.83 23.94 0.48
CA THR A 14 0.17 24.19 -0.56
C THR A 14 1.25 23.11 -0.47
N CYS A 15 1.14 22.11 -1.33
CA CYS A 15 2.21 21.16 -1.61
C CYS A 15 3.29 21.88 -2.44
N SER A 16 4.15 22.64 -1.77
CA SER A 16 5.18 23.48 -2.44
C SER A 16 6.47 22.72 -2.81
N SER A 17 6.52 21.41 -2.58
CA SER A 17 7.75 20.61 -2.75
C SER A 17 7.61 19.45 -3.73
N CYS A 18 6.40 19.15 -4.22
CA CYS A 18 6.20 18.09 -5.20
C CYS A 18 6.61 18.60 -6.59
N SER A 19 7.55 17.91 -7.23
CA SER A 19 8.01 18.18 -8.61
C SER A 19 6.90 18.06 -9.66
N VAL A 20 5.70 17.62 -9.27
CA VAL A 20 4.49 17.54 -10.09
C VAL A 20 3.65 18.83 -10.03
N CYS A 21 3.75 19.66 -8.98
CA CYS A 21 2.91 20.85 -8.78
C CYS A 21 3.37 22.13 -9.49
N GLN A 22 4.53 22.15 -10.16
CA GLN A 22 5.07 23.38 -10.79
C GLN A 22 4.36 23.83 -12.07
N ARG A 23 3.38 23.08 -12.56
CA ARG A 23 2.56 23.48 -13.72
C ARG A 23 1.10 23.60 -13.31
N GLY A 24 0.82 24.66 -12.56
CA GLY A 24 -0.49 25.19 -12.19
C GLY A 24 -1.72 24.56 -12.85
N TYR A 25 -2.16 23.44 -12.32
CA TYR A 25 -3.51 22.94 -12.46
C TYR A 25 -4.00 22.43 -11.12
N ASP A 26 -5.02 23.13 -10.61
CA ASP A 26 -5.90 22.68 -9.54
C ASP A 26 -6.54 21.33 -9.89
N ALA A 27 -6.75 20.50 -8.86
CA ALA A 27 -7.30 19.14 -8.87
C ALA A 27 -6.33 18.03 -9.35
N VAL A 28 -6.06 17.09 -8.43
CA VAL A 28 -5.69 15.68 -8.68
C VAL A 28 -4.76 15.50 -9.87
N CYS A 29 -3.45 15.48 -9.65
CA CYS A 29 -2.48 15.22 -10.70
C CYS A 29 -2.71 13.83 -11.34
N VAL A 30 -3.52 13.86 -12.39
CA VAL A 30 -3.60 13.01 -13.57
C VAL A 30 -3.25 11.54 -13.32
N VAL A 31 -4.29 10.75 -13.07
CA VAL A 31 -4.36 9.33 -13.38
C VAL A 31 -3.85 9.13 -14.81
N TRP A 32 -2.62 8.64 -14.97
CA TRP A 32 -2.06 8.38 -16.29
C TRP A 32 -2.72 7.15 -16.89
N VAL A 33 -3.60 7.37 -17.87
CA VAL A 33 -4.02 6.31 -18.80
C VAL A 33 -2.92 6.19 -19.86
N LYS A 34 -2.01 5.22 -19.70
CA LYS A 34 -1.20 4.74 -20.81
C LYS A 34 -1.46 3.26 -21.03
N ALA A 35 -1.99 2.99 -22.23
CA ALA A 35 -2.23 1.68 -22.84
C ALA A 35 -3.12 0.73 -22.02
N ALA A 36 -4.40 0.68 -22.40
CA ALA A 36 -5.35 -0.43 -22.17
C ALA A 36 -5.20 -1.24 -20.86
N LEU A 37 -6.14 -0.99 -19.92
CA LEU A 37 -6.70 -1.90 -18.91
C LEU A 37 -6.16 -1.87 -17.46
N ARG A 38 -5.32 -0.91 -17.04
CA ARG A 38 -5.03 -0.71 -15.60
C ARG A 38 -5.19 0.75 -15.19
N ILE A 39 -5.82 0.98 -14.04
CA ILE A 39 -5.91 2.32 -13.42
C ILE A 39 -4.93 2.34 -12.26
N PHE A 40 -3.93 3.19 -12.39
CA PHE A 40 -2.93 3.50 -11.37
C PHE A 40 -3.31 4.80 -10.67
N VAL A 41 -3.28 4.78 -9.33
CA VAL A 41 -3.57 5.92 -8.47
C VAL A 41 -2.31 6.22 -7.66
N ASP A 42 -1.70 7.38 -7.92
CA ASP A 42 -0.54 7.86 -7.19
C ASP A 42 -0.94 9.00 -6.25
N LEU A 43 -0.72 8.77 -4.96
CA LEU A 43 -0.87 9.76 -3.89
C LEU A 43 0.40 9.79 -3.03
N SER A 44 1.54 9.38 -3.58
CA SER A 44 2.81 9.41 -2.87
C SER A 44 3.26 10.84 -2.56
N GLN A 45 3.99 11.01 -1.45
CA GLN A 45 4.60 12.29 -1.06
C GLN A 45 3.61 13.47 -0.99
N CYS A 46 2.37 13.19 -0.57
CA CYS A 46 1.29 14.17 -0.45
C CYS A 46 1.09 14.65 1.00
N GLU A 47 2.00 14.30 1.91
CA GLU A 47 1.92 14.58 3.35
C GLU A 47 0.62 14.09 4.03
N LEU A 48 0.00 13.04 3.47
CA LEU A 48 -1.28 12.55 3.94
C LEU A 48 -1.15 11.97 5.35
N THR A 49 -1.96 12.47 6.29
CA THR A 49 -2.14 11.83 7.60
C THR A 49 -3.25 10.78 7.60
N LYS A 50 -4.14 10.85 6.59
CA LYS A 50 -5.25 9.92 6.35
C LYS A 50 -5.50 9.83 4.85
N PHE A 51 -6.04 8.70 4.40
CA PHE A 51 -6.51 8.57 3.03
C PHE A 51 -7.70 9.53 2.77
N PRO A 52 -7.73 10.24 1.62
CA PRO A 52 -8.82 11.15 1.30
C PRO A 52 -10.05 10.36 0.80
N ASP A 53 -10.89 9.90 1.72
CA ASP A 53 -12.09 9.08 1.39
C ASP A 53 -13.03 9.72 0.33
N GLY A 54 -13.03 11.05 0.16
CA GLY A 54 -13.78 11.72 -0.90
C GLY A 54 -13.37 11.28 -2.31
N LEU A 55 -12.17 10.72 -2.48
CA LEU A 55 -11.68 10.16 -3.74
C LEU A 55 -12.53 8.99 -4.23
N PHE A 56 -13.19 8.25 -3.33
CA PHE A 56 -14.11 7.19 -3.73
C PHE A 56 -15.30 7.73 -4.52
N MET A 57 -15.81 8.93 -4.19
CA MET A 57 -16.88 9.58 -4.95
C MET A 57 -16.43 10.04 -6.34
N LEU A 58 -15.15 10.36 -6.52
CA LEU A 58 -14.61 10.78 -7.81
C LEU A 58 -14.30 9.57 -8.72
N MET A 59 -14.02 8.41 -8.14
CA MET A 59 -13.55 7.22 -8.86
C MET A 59 -14.51 6.02 -8.79
N GLN A 60 -15.81 6.26 -8.57
CA GLN A 60 -16.83 5.22 -8.40
C GLN A 60 -16.91 4.22 -9.56
N ASN A 61 -16.62 4.69 -10.79
CA ASN A 61 -16.71 3.89 -12.02
C ASN A 61 -15.33 3.44 -12.53
N LYS A 62 -14.31 3.44 -11.65
CA LYS A 62 -12.93 3.14 -12.01
C LYS A 62 -12.47 1.91 -11.23
N THR A 63 -11.93 0.94 -11.97
CA THR A 63 -11.29 -0.25 -11.41
C THR A 63 -9.81 0.05 -11.17
N VAL A 64 -9.47 0.46 -9.95
CA VAL A 64 -8.07 0.67 -9.53
C VAL A 64 -7.38 -0.67 -9.38
N GLN A 65 -6.22 -0.81 -10.00
CA GLN A 65 -5.37 -2.00 -9.90
C GLN A 65 -4.08 -1.70 -9.14
N ASP A 66 -3.58 -0.48 -9.22
CA ASP A 66 -2.28 -0.14 -8.65
C ASP A 66 -2.45 1.13 -7.80
N LEU A 67 -2.12 1.06 -6.51
CA LEU A 67 -2.28 2.16 -5.55
C LEU A 67 -0.97 2.45 -4.85
N ASN A 68 -0.44 3.65 -5.07
CA ASN A 68 0.76 4.16 -4.42
C ASN A 68 0.40 5.23 -3.37
N LEU A 69 0.67 4.92 -2.10
CA LEU A 69 0.50 5.78 -0.92
C LEU A 69 1.83 6.06 -0.22
N SER A 70 2.96 5.79 -0.86
CA SER A 70 4.28 5.87 -0.25
C SER A 70 4.69 7.29 0.15
N GLY A 71 5.58 7.43 1.13
CA GLY A 71 6.16 8.74 1.49
C GLY A 71 5.15 9.71 2.12
N ASN A 72 4.20 9.20 2.89
CA ASN A 72 3.18 9.99 3.57
C ASN A 72 3.34 9.91 5.11
N LYS A 73 2.36 10.39 5.87
CA LYS A 73 2.33 10.37 7.34
C LYS A 73 1.18 9.48 7.84
N LEU A 74 0.84 8.43 7.08
CA LEU A 74 -0.27 7.54 7.38
C LEU A 74 0.08 6.66 8.57
N LYS A 75 -0.82 6.62 9.55
CA LYS A 75 -0.71 5.69 10.69
C LYS A 75 -1.51 4.40 10.47
N ASN A 76 -2.53 4.47 9.62
CA ASN A 76 -3.42 3.35 9.31
C ASN A 76 -3.88 3.44 7.85
N LEU A 77 -4.14 2.29 7.23
CA LEU A 77 -4.77 2.20 5.92
C LEU A 77 -6.30 2.25 6.07
N SER A 78 -6.98 3.10 5.28
CA SER A 78 -8.45 3.22 5.35
C SER A 78 -9.13 1.92 4.90
N PRO A 79 -9.99 1.30 5.73
CA PRO A 79 -10.72 0.08 5.36
C PRO A 79 -11.60 0.22 4.11
N LYS A 80 -12.01 1.45 3.79
CA LYS A 80 -12.84 1.77 2.63
C LYS A 80 -12.12 1.51 1.30
N ILE A 81 -10.78 1.52 1.28
CA ILE A 81 -10.01 1.16 0.08
C ILE A 81 -10.39 -0.24 -0.37
N MET A 82 -10.47 -1.19 0.57
CA MET A 82 -10.81 -2.58 0.29
C MET A 82 -12.31 -2.80 0.04
N GLN A 83 -13.16 -1.82 0.36
CA GLN A 83 -14.59 -1.84 0.03
C GLN A 83 -14.85 -1.37 -1.41
N HIS A 84 -14.08 -0.38 -1.89
CA HIS A 84 -14.30 0.23 -3.20
C HIS A 84 -13.35 -0.28 -4.29
N TRP A 85 -12.11 -0.63 -3.94
CA TRP A 85 -11.06 -0.99 -4.89
C TRP A 85 -10.52 -2.40 -4.59
N ASN A 86 -11.39 -3.39 -4.68
CA ASN A 86 -11.06 -4.81 -4.45
C ASN A 86 -10.25 -5.47 -5.59
N GLU A 87 -10.07 -4.77 -6.72
CA GLU A 87 -9.32 -5.24 -7.89
C GLU A 87 -7.83 -4.84 -7.85
N ILE A 88 -7.36 -4.29 -6.73
CA ILE A 88 -5.95 -3.93 -6.53
C ILE A 88 -5.05 -5.17 -6.62
N LYS A 89 -3.98 -5.03 -7.40
CA LYS A 89 -2.89 -5.97 -7.63
C LYS A 89 -1.60 -5.50 -6.98
N GLU A 90 -1.38 -4.19 -6.91
CA GLU A 90 -0.17 -3.60 -6.36
C GLU A 90 -0.55 -2.51 -5.34
N LEU A 91 -0.10 -2.69 -4.09
CA LEU A 91 -0.31 -1.74 -3.01
C LEU A 91 1.04 -1.36 -2.40
N ASP A 92 1.37 -0.07 -2.50
CA ASP A 92 2.56 0.50 -1.87
C ASP A 92 2.14 1.49 -0.77
N VAL A 93 2.50 1.18 0.47
CA VAL A 93 2.31 2.05 1.65
C VAL A 93 3.65 2.30 2.35
N SER A 94 4.76 2.17 1.63
CA SER A 94 6.10 2.37 2.17
C SER A 94 6.35 3.79 2.65
N ASP A 95 7.38 3.99 3.48
CA ASP A 95 7.78 5.32 3.96
C ASP A 95 6.59 6.08 4.60
N ASN A 96 5.96 5.44 5.60
CA ASN A 96 4.84 5.97 6.37
C ASN A 96 5.04 5.71 7.88
N ASP A 97 4.05 6.06 8.70
CA ASP A 97 4.07 5.84 10.16
C ASP A 97 3.17 4.67 10.59
N MET A 98 3.04 3.63 9.75
CA MET A 98 2.14 2.50 10.01
C MET A 98 2.77 1.45 10.92
N SER A 99 1.96 0.89 11.81
CA SER A 99 2.35 -0.25 12.67
C SER A 99 1.37 -1.42 12.57
N SER A 100 0.33 -1.30 11.75
CA SER A 100 -0.69 -2.33 11.54
C SER A 100 -1.32 -2.23 10.15
N LEU A 101 -1.96 -3.31 9.72
CA LEU A 101 -2.81 -3.36 8.53
C LEU A 101 -4.23 -3.75 8.97
N PRO A 102 -5.27 -3.18 8.35
CA PRO A 102 -6.65 -3.52 8.64
C PRO A 102 -7.00 -4.94 8.16
N ASP A 103 -7.83 -5.67 8.91
CA ASP A 103 -8.27 -7.04 8.56
C ASP A 103 -8.99 -7.10 7.20
N GLN A 104 -9.62 -6.00 6.77
CA GLN A 104 -10.27 -5.90 5.47
C GLN A 104 -9.29 -6.03 4.30
N LEU A 105 -7.97 -5.98 4.53
CA LEU A 105 -6.95 -6.25 3.52
C LEU A 105 -7.14 -7.64 2.88
N GLN A 106 -7.71 -8.62 3.62
CA GLN A 106 -8.07 -9.93 3.08
C GLN A 106 -9.02 -9.86 1.86
N ASN A 107 -9.78 -8.77 1.70
CA ASN A 107 -10.69 -8.59 0.57
C ASN A 107 -9.96 -8.28 -0.74
N LEU A 108 -8.67 -7.90 -0.70
CA LEU A 108 -7.86 -7.68 -1.89
C LEU A 108 -7.38 -9.03 -2.45
N THR A 109 -8.33 -9.85 -2.91
CA THR A 109 -8.05 -11.21 -3.40
C THR A 109 -7.17 -11.24 -4.64
N ARG A 110 -7.00 -10.11 -5.34
CA ARG A 110 -6.11 -9.97 -6.51
C ARG A 110 -4.74 -9.39 -6.20
N LEU A 111 -4.46 -9.06 -4.94
CA LEU A 111 -3.21 -8.44 -4.54
C LEU A 111 -2.03 -9.39 -4.79
N LYS A 112 -1.07 -8.95 -5.60
CA LYS A 112 0.15 -9.66 -5.97
C LYS A 112 1.37 -9.07 -5.31
N THR A 113 1.40 -7.76 -5.12
CA THR A 113 2.53 -7.05 -4.52
C THR A 113 2.06 -6.18 -3.38
N LEU A 114 2.66 -6.37 -2.21
CA LEU A 114 2.47 -5.53 -1.03
C LEU A 114 3.82 -4.97 -0.57
N CYS A 115 3.94 -3.64 -0.55
CA CYS A 115 5.10 -2.94 -0.02
C CYS A 115 4.73 -2.19 1.25
N ILE A 116 5.28 -2.62 2.38
CA ILE A 116 5.18 -1.99 3.72
C ILE A 116 6.55 -1.54 4.24
N LYS A 117 7.53 -1.40 3.35
CA LYS A 117 8.91 -0.98 3.66
C LYS A 117 8.93 0.33 4.45
N ALA A 118 9.92 0.52 5.32
CA ALA A 118 10.16 1.81 6.00
C ALA A 118 8.91 2.31 6.75
N ASN A 119 8.48 1.51 7.71
CA ASN A 119 7.35 1.77 8.59
C ASN A 119 7.74 1.34 10.03
N HIS A 120 6.76 1.21 10.92
CA HIS A 120 6.95 0.82 12.32
C HIS A 120 6.34 -0.56 12.66
N PHE A 121 6.36 -1.50 11.70
CA PHE A 121 5.86 -2.86 11.95
C PHE A 121 6.81 -3.63 12.86
N THR A 122 6.28 -4.23 13.92
CA THR A 122 7.04 -5.12 14.83
C THR A 122 6.87 -6.60 14.49
N HIS A 123 5.88 -6.91 13.67
CA HIS A 123 5.54 -8.27 13.24
C HIS A 123 4.95 -8.19 11.82
N ILE A 124 4.96 -9.29 11.08
CA ILE A 124 4.12 -9.40 9.87
C ILE A 124 2.65 -9.56 10.30
N PRO A 125 1.73 -8.66 9.92
CA PRO A 125 0.33 -8.74 10.32
C PRO A 125 -0.35 -10.03 9.84
N LEU A 126 -1.18 -10.67 10.68
CA LEU A 126 -1.84 -11.94 10.37
C LEU A 126 -2.65 -11.91 9.06
N VAL A 127 -3.24 -10.76 8.73
CA VAL A 127 -4.01 -10.55 7.49
C VAL A 127 -3.18 -10.81 6.23
N VAL A 128 -1.85 -10.64 6.28
CA VAL A 128 -0.96 -10.93 5.15
C VAL A 128 -1.01 -12.40 4.75
N PHE A 129 -1.12 -13.32 5.72
CA PHE A 129 -1.21 -14.76 5.47
C PHE A 129 -2.52 -15.19 4.80
N SER A 130 -3.53 -14.31 4.81
CA SER A 130 -4.81 -14.54 4.12
C SER A 130 -4.79 -14.14 2.64
N LEU A 131 -3.71 -13.49 2.18
CA LEU A 131 -3.56 -13.02 0.80
C LEU A 131 -3.07 -14.15 -0.12
N GLY A 132 -3.97 -15.07 -0.49
CA GLY A 132 -3.61 -16.28 -1.23
C GLY A 132 -2.96 -16.08 -2.62
N ASN A 133 -3.08 -14.88 -3.21
CA ASN A 133 -2.46 -14.54 -4.51
C ASN A 133 -1.22 -13.63 -4.37
N LEU A 134 -0.75 -13.37 -3.15
CA LEU A 134 0.41 -12.51 -2.93
C LEU A 134 1.68 -13.21 -3.47
N GLU A 135 2.38 -12.54 -4.38
CA GLU A 135 3.61 -13.03 -5.01
C GLU A 135 4.86 -12.34 -4.45
N SER A 136 4.72 -11.11 -3.97
CA SER A 136 5.82 -10.26 -3.50
C SER A 136 5.44 -9.50 -2.24
N LEU A 137 6.23 -9.69 -1.17
CA LEU A 137 6.13 -8.95 0.09
C LEU A 137 7.43 -8.19 0.36
N VAL A 138 7.35 -6.86 0.42
CA VAL A 138 8.49 -6.00 0.77
C VAL A 138 8.22 -5.36 2.12
N ALA A 139 8.96 -5.78 3.15
CA ALA A 139 8.81 -5.29 4.52
C ALA A 139 10.16 -4.91 5.16
N SER A 140 11.16 -4.60 4.34
CA SER A 140 12.47 -4.13 4.82
C SER A 140 12.38 -2.78 5.54
N HIS A 141 13.37 -2.48 6.38
CA HIS A 141 13.39 -1.27 7.22
C HIS A 141 12.16 -1.13 8.12
N ASN A 142 11.91 -2.13 8.95
CA ASN A 142 10.87 -2.08 9.99
C ASN A 142 11.51 -2.49 11.33
N GLN A 143 10.71 -2.84 12.34
CA GLN A 143 11.19 -3.40 13.61
C GLN A 143 10.69 -4.83 13.81
N ILE A 144 10.57 -5.60 12.72
CA ILE A 144 10.04 -6.97 12.73
C ILE A 144 11.04 -7.89 13.44
N ASP A 145 10.68 -8.38 14.62
CA ASP A 145 11.46 -9.37 15.37
C ASP A 145 10.79 -10.75 15.37
N ALA A 146 9.50 -10.82 15.05
CA ALA A 146 8.71 -12.03 15.01
C ALA A 146 7.88 -12.17 13.72
N VAL A 147 7.87 -13.40 13.18
CA VAL A 147 7.11 -13.81 12.00
C VAL A 147 6.54 -15.20 12.27
N ALA A 148 5.28 -15.41 11.92
CA ALA A 148 4.65 -16.73 11.92
C ALA A 148 5.22 -17.53 10.73
N ALA A 149 6.36 -18.21 10.96
CA ALA A 149 7.21 -18.75 9.89
C ALA A 149 6.51 -19.85 9.08
N GLU A 150 5.73 -20.73 9.73
CA GLU A 150 4.99 -21.80 9.04
C GLU A 150 3.89 -21.22 8.14
N GLU A 151 3.18 -20.20 8.62
CA GLU A 151 2.15 -19.50 7.86
C GLU A 151 2.76 -18.79 6.65
N LEU A 152 3.87 -18.07 6.83
CA LEU A 152 4.57 -17.41 5.73
C LEU A 152 5.10 -18.42 4.70
N LYS A 153 5.66 -19.55 5.16
CA LYS A 153 6.12 -20.65 4.30
C LYS A 153 4.96 -21.29 3.54
N SER A 154 3.76 -21.39 4.13
CA SER A 154 2.58 -21.99 3.50
C SER A 154 1.96 -21.16 2.35
N MET A 155 2.39 -19.91 2.15
CA MET A 155 1.89 -19.05 1.08
C MET A 155 2.44 -19.50 -0.28
N ASN A 156 1.74 -20.40 -0.96
CA ASN A 156 2.15 -21.03 -2.22
C ASN A 156 2.43 -20.06 -3.38
N SER A 157 1.75 -18.91 -3.42
CA SER A 157 1.94 -17.90 -4.48
C SER A 157 3.17 -17.02 -4.24
N LEU A 158 3.69 -16.97 -3.01
CA LEU A 158 4.72 -16.05 -2.57
C LEU A 158 6.09 -16.49 -3.12
N LYS A 159 6.73 -15.62 -3.88
CA LYS A 159 8.00 -15.88 -4.59
C LYS A 159 9.11 -14.94 -4.16
N PHE A 160 8.76 -13.77 -3.62
CA PHE A 160 9.73 -12.77 -3.18
C PHE A 160 9.35 -12.23 -1.82
N VAL A 161 10.32 -12.25 -0.90
CA VAL A 161 10.18 -11.68 0.43
C VAL A 161 11.45 -10.90 0.78
N ASP A 162 11.28 -9.62 1.13
CA ASP A 162 12.36 -8.77 1.64
C ASP A 162 12.07 -8.33 3.07
N LEU A 163 12.84 -8.86 4.02
CA LEU A 163 12.82 -8.53 5.44
C LEU A 163 14.15 -7.93 5.92
N ARG A 164 15.05 -7.53 5.02
CA ARG A 164 16.32 -6.87 5.41
C ARG A 164 16.05 -5.67 6.31
N GLU A 165 17.04 -5.31 7.13
CA GLU A 165 16.92 -4.13 8.00
C GLU A 165 15.74 -4.28 8.99
N ASN A 166 15.60 -5.48 9.55
CA ASN A 166 14.72 -5.81 10.66
C ASN A 166 15.51 -6.60 11.72
N PRO A 167 15.16 -6.48 13.02
CA PRO A 167 15.81 -7.17 14.13
C PRO A 167 15.42 -8.66 14.24
N LEU A 168 15.45 -9.41 13.13
CA LEU A 168 15.13 -10.85 13.12
C LEU A 168 16.21 -11.64 13.89
N SER A 169 15.77 -12.53 14.79
CA SER A 169 16.68 -13.46 15.47
C SER A 169 17.28 -14.49 14.50
N ASP A 170 18.50 -14.97 14.77
CA ASP A 170 19.16 -15.98 13.93
C ASP A 170 18.32 -17.26 13.79
N ASN A 171 17.63 -17.66 14.86
CA ASN A 171 16.72 -18.81 14.82
C ASN A 171 15.58 -18.60 13.82
N LEU A 172 14.97 -17.42 13.81
CA LEU A 172 13.91 -17.09 12.86
C LEU A 172 14.45 -17.03 11.42
N LYS A 173 15.65 -16.48 11.23
CA LYS A 173 16.31 -16.48 9.92
C LYS A 173 16.52 -17.91 9.41
N SER A 174 17.00 -18.81 10.26
CA SER A 174 17.17 -20.23 9.90
C SER A 174 15.85 -20.89 9.51
N GLN A 175 14.76 -20.66 10.26
CA GLN A 175 13.43 -21.20 9.94
C GLN A 175 12.91 -20.74 8.58
N LEU A 176 13.13 -19.47 8.23
CA LEU A 176 12.69 -18.92 6.95
C LEU A 176 13.52 -19.44 5.77
N LEU A 177 14.81 -19.72 5.99
CA LEU A 177 15.71 -20.29 4.98
C LEU A 177 15.42 -21.76 4.64
N GLU A 178 14.58 -22.46 5.42
CA GLU A 178 14.15 -23.84 5.12
C GLU A 178 13.31 -23.93 3.83
N ARG A 179 12.71 -22.82 3.40
CA ARG A 179 11.97 -22.73 2.14
C ARG A 179 12.91 -22.25 1.03
N GLU A 180 13.12 -23.07 0.01
CA GLU A 180 14.09 -22.79 -1.06
C GLU A 180 13.46 -22.33 -2.39
N ASP A 181 12.14 -22.47 -2.57
CA ASP A 181 11.42 -22.15 -3.80
C ASP A 181 11.08 -20.65 -3.95
N TRP A 182 11.54 -19.81 -3.03
CA TRP A 182 11.35 -18.36 -3.04
C TRP A 182 12.69 -17.59 -2.97
N ARG A 183 12.65 -16.32 -3.35
CA ARG A 183 13.76 -15.39 -3.15
C ARG A 183 13.52 -14.62 -1.85
N LEU A 184 14.28 -15.00 -0.81
CA LEU A 184 14.26 -14.37 0.50
C LEU A 184 15.48 -13.45 0.72
N LEU A 185 15.25 -12.25 1.24
CA LEU A 185 16.29 -11.32 1.66
C LEU A 185 16.10 -10.99 3.16
N ILE A 186 17.05 -11.39 4.03
CA ILE A 186 17.00 -11.27 5.51
C ILE A 186 18.38 -10.95 6.10
#